data_AF-A0A945IWZ3-F1
#
_entry.id   AF-A0A945IWZ3-F1
#
_cell.length_a   1.000
_cell.length_b   1.000
_cell.length_c   1.000
_cell.angle_alpha   90.00
_cell.angle_beta   90.00
_cell.angle_gamma   90.00
#
_symmetry.space_group_name_H-M   'P 1'
#
loop_
_entity.id
_entity.type
_entity.pdbx_description
1 polymer ?
#
loop_
_entity_poly.entity_id
_entity_poly.type
_entity_poly.pdbx_seq_one_letter_code
_entity_poly.pdbx_strand_id
1 'polypeptide(L)'
;MSALTLDAAKSLSITVVIVFLVGSLAAAWMMKTIMQKVVVIAVLLLLAFSVYSQRTSLQDCADKVQGNFTRDGTSVTVTDTECSFFGAKVTITDPRTE
;
A
#
# COMPACT_ATOMS: atom_id res chain seq x y z
N MET A 1 41.32 -13.82 -44.30
CA MET A 1 39.87 -13.55 -44.17
C MET A 1 39.28 -14.75 -43.47
N SER A 2 38.82 -14.56 -42.23
CA SER A 2 38.64 -15.61 -41.22
C SER A 2 37.72 -16.73 -41.69
N ALA A 3 38.32 -17.90 -41.91
CA ALA A 3 37.64 -19.16 -42.14
C ALA A 3 37.02 -19.66 -40.84
N LEU A 4 36.01 -18.95 -40.34
CA LEU A 4 35.03 -19.57 -39.44
C LEU A 4 34.42 -20.70 -40.27
N THR A 5 34.76 -21.94 -39.93
CA THR A 5 34.24 -23.11 -40.63
C THR A 5 32.71 -23.04 -40.60
N LEU A 6 32.05 -23.41 -41.70
CA LEU A 6 30.58 -23.39 -41.80
C LEU A 6 29.94 -24.17 -40.63
N ASP A 7 30.65 -25.20 -40.16
CA ASP A 7 30.31 -26.01 -39.00
C ASP A 7 30.37 -25.23 -37.67
N ALA A 8 31.43 -24.43 -37.46
CA ALA A 8 31.56 -23.56 -36.30
C ALA A 8 30.44 -22.51 -36.25
N ALA A 9 30.08 -21.90 -37.39
CA ALA A 9 28.99 -20.94 -37.47
C ALA A 9 27.62 -21.59 -37.17
N LYS A 10 27.41 -22.84 -37.62
CA LYS A 10 26.19 -23.59 -37.36
C LYS A 10 26.06 -24.00 -35.89
N SER A 11 27.14 -24.47 -35.28
CA SER A 11 27.15 -24.82 -33.85
C SER A 11 26.95 -23.59 -32.94
N LEU A 12 27.59 -22.47 -33.27
CA LEU A 12 27.41 -21.21 -32.54
C LEU A 12 25.98 -20.69 -32.63
N SER A 13 25.37 -20.71 -33.81
CA SER A 13 23.99 -20.24 -33.98
C SER A 13 22.98 -21.09 -33.19
N ILE A 14 23.14 -22.42 -33.20
CA ILE A 14 22.31 -23.32 -32.38
C ILE A 14 22.48 -23.02 -30.89
N THR A 15 23.73 -22.85 -30.42
CA THR A 15 24.02 -22.55 -29.02
C THR A 15 23.39 -21.22 -28.58
N VAL A 16 23.52 -20.18 -29.41
CA VAL A 16 22.92 -18.85 -29.13
C VAL A 16 21.40 -18.94 -29.04
N VAL A 17 20.75 -19.67 -29.94
CA VAL A 17 19.29 -19.87 -29.92
C VAL A 17 18.85 -20.57 -28.64
N ILE A 18 19.55 -21.63 -28.23
CA ILE A 18 19.25 -22.35 -26.98
C ILE A 18 19.41 -21.43 -25.77
N VAL A 19 20.50 -20.66 -25.71
CA VAL A 19 20.72 -19.68 -24.63
C VAL A 19 19.60 -18.65 -24.58
N PHE A 20 19.16 -18.13 -25.73
CA PHE A 20 18.06 -17.17 -25.78
C PHE A 20 16.73 -17.76 -25.35
N LEU A 21 16.44 -19.01 -25.75
CA LEU A 21 15.25 -19.71 -25.31
C LEU A 21 15.24 -19.90 -23.79
N VAL A 22 16.31 -20.44 -23.22
CA VAL A 22 16.44 -20.61 -21.76
C VAL A 22 16.38 -19.27 -21.03
N GLY A 23 17.07 -18.26 -21.55
CA GLY A 23 17.04 -16.90 -21.01
C GLY A 23 15.63 -16.29 -21.00
N SER A 24 14.85 -16.49 -22.07
CA SER A 24 13.46 -15.99 -22.16
C SER A 24 12.53 -16.68 -21.15
N LEU A 25 12.67 -17.99 -20.96
CA LEU A 25 11.93 -18.75 -19.95
C LEU A 25 12.30 -18.27 -18.54
N ALA A 26 13.59 -18.11 -18.25
CA ALA A 26 14.05 -17.58 -16.97
C ALA A 26 13.53 -16.15 -16.70
N ALA A 27 13.55 -15.28 -17.71
CA ALA A 27 13.01 -13.93 -17.62
C ALA A 27 11.50 -13.91 -17.35
N ALA A 28 10.72 -14.77 -18.03
CA ALA A 28 9.29 -14.91 -17.81
C ALA A 28 8.97 -15.38 -16.38
N TRP A 29 9.76 -16.33 -15.84
CA TRP A 29 9.62 -16.79 -14.46
C TRP A 29 9.95 -15.70 -13.43
N MET A 30 11.02 -14.93 -13.66
CA MET A 30 11.34 -13.78 -12.80
C MET A 30 10.22 -12.75 -12.81
N MET A 31 9.66 -12.41 -13.99
CA MET A 31 8.61 -11.42 -14.11
C MET A 31 7.34 -11.80 -13.30
N LYS A 32 6.99 -13.09 -13.25
CA LYS A 32 5.88 -13.59 -12.43
C LYS A 32 6.08 -13.26 -10.93
N THR A 33 7.29 -13.44 -10.41
CA THR A 33 7.61 -13.13 -9.00
C THR A 33 7.69 -11.64 -8.72
N ILE A 34 8.15 -10.85 -9.68
CA ILE A 34 8.28 -9.39 -9.55
C ILE A 34 6.89 -8.75 -9.51
N MET A 35 5.97 -9.19 -10.37
CA MET A 35 4.60 -8.65 -10.39
C MET A 35 3.88 -8.85 -9.07
N GLN A 36 4.05 -10.01 -8.42
CA GLN A 36 3.48 -10.23 -7.10
C GLN A 36 4.03 -9.24 -6.06
N LYS A 37 5.33 -8.95 -6.07
CA LYS A 37 5.94 -7.96 -5.19
C LYS A 37 5.43 -6.55 -5.47
N VAL A 38 5.33 -6.16 -6.74
CA VAL A 38 4.82 -4.85 -7.16
C VAL A 38 3.38 -4.66 -6.71
N VAL A 39 2.53 -5.68 -6.88
CA VAL A 39 1.13 -5.63 -6.42
C VAL A 39 1.05 -5.46 -4.91
N VAL A 40 1.83 -6.23 -4.14
CA VAL A 40 1.84 -6.11 -2.66
C VAL A 40 2.29 -4.71 -2.24
N ILE A 41 3.36 -4.17 -2.84
CA ILE A 41 3.84 -2.80 -2.56
C ILE A 41 2.75 -1.79 -2.90
N ALA A 42 2.10 -1.90 -4.05
CA ALA A 42 1.04 -1.00 -4.47
C ALA A 42 -0.15 -1.02 -3.49
N VAL A 43 -0.59 -2.22 -3.06
CA VAL A 43 -1.66 -2.36 -2.08
C VAL A 43 -1.27 -1.73 -0.75
N LEU A 44 -0.06 -2.00 -0.24
CA LEU A 44 0.40 -1.42 1.02
C LEU A 44 0.52 0.11 0.93
N LEU A 45 0.95 0.66 -0.20
CA LEU A 45 1.00 2.10 -0.42
C LEU A 45 -0.40 2.71 -0.47
N LEU A 46 -1.37 2.06 -1.11
CA LEU A 46 -2.76 2.51 -1.11
C LEU A 46 -3.35 2.51 0.30
N LEU A 47 -3.08 1.46 1.08
CA LEU A 47 -3.50 1.38 2.48
C LEU A 47 -2.83 2.49 3.30
N ALA A 48 -1.52 2.68 3.18
CA ALA A 48 -0.79 3.74 3.87
C ALA A 48 -1.32 5.13 3.50
N PHE A 49 -1.59 5.38 2.21
CA PHE A 49 -2.17 6.62 1.73
C PHE A 49 -3.58 6.84 2.29
N SER A 50 -4.41 5.80 2.31
CA SER A 50 -5.76 5.89 2.86
C SER A 50 -5.75 6.23 4.36
N VAL A 51 -4.83 5.64 5.14
CA VAL A 51 -4.66 5.97 6.56
C VAL A 51 -4.12 7.39 6.72
N TYR A 52 -3.12 7.78 5.93
CA TYR A 52 -2.56 9.13 5.98
C TYR A 52 -3.61 10.21 5.68
N SER A 53 -4.48 9.97 4.69
CA SER A 53 -5.56 10.89 4.32
C SER A 53 -6.60 11.13 5.41
N GLN A 54 -6.68 10.27 6.43
CA GLN A 54 -7.62 10.38 7.56
C GLN A 54 -6.99 10.90 8.84
N ARG A 55 -5.69 11.18 8.82
CA ARG A 55 -5.00 11.77 9.97
C ARG A 55 -5.67 13.07 10.42
N THR A 56 -6.19 13.86 9.48
CA THR A 56 -6.93 15.09 9.75
C THR A 56 -8.23 14.80 10.47
N SER A 57 -9.02 13.81 10.03
CA SER A 57 -10.28 13.43 10.69
C SER A 57 -10.07 12.95 12.15
N LEU A 58 -8.93 12.31 12.45
CA LEU A 58 -8.54 11.95 13.82
C LEU A 58 -8.20 13.18 14.67
N GLN A 59 -7.50 14.16 14.09
CA GLN A 59 -7.18 15.42 14.76
C GLN A 59 -8.44 16.26 14.99
N ASP A 60 -9.29 16.41 13.98
CA ASP A 60 -10.56 17.13 14.07
C ASP A 60 -11.50 16.48 15.12
N CYS A 61 -11.52 15.15 15.20
CA CYS A 61 -12.27 14.44 16.23
C CYS A 61 -11.70 14.71 17.63
N ALA A 62 -10.38 14.66 17.80
CA ALA A 62 -9.72 14.94 19.07
C ALA A 62 -9.95 16.39 19.52
N ASP A 63 -9.86 17.35 18.60
CA ASP A 63 -10.10 18.77 18.87
C ASP A 63 -11.57 19.03 19.22
N LYS A 64 -12.52 18.36 18.55
CA LYS A 64 -13.96 18.46 18.84
C LYS A 64 -14.33 17.84 20.18
N VAL A 65 -13.77 16.67 20.49
CA VAL A 65 -13.82 16.03 21.81
C VAL A 65 -13.28 17.02 22.85
N GLN A 66 -12.05 17.51 22.68
CA GLN A 66 -11.45 18.45 23.63
C GLN A 66 -12.27 19.73 23.82
N GLY A 67 -12.84 20.29 22.75
CA GLY A 67 -13.73 21.45 22.80
C GLY A 67 -15.02 21.17 23.58
N ASN A 68 -15.69 20.04 23.31
CA ASN A 68 -16.90 19.63 24.02
C ASN A 68 -16.64 19.28 25.50
N PHE A 69 -15.44 18.79 25.84
CA PHE A 69 -15.04 18.46 27.21
C PHE A 69 -14.39 19.62 27.97
N THR A 70 -14.18 20.78 27.33
CA THR A 70 -13.64 21.97 28.00
C THR A 70 -14.70 22.50 28.97
N ARG A 71 -14.40 22.37 30.26
CA ARG A 71 -15.29 22.66 31.37
C ARG A 71 -15.43 24.17 31.55
N ASP A 72 -16.40 24.76 30.87
CA ASP A 72 -16.78 26.15 31.12
C ASP A 72 -17.66 26.24 32.37
N GLY A 73 -17.02 26.39 33.52
CA GLY A 73 -17.63 26.92 34.74
C GLY A 73 -18.57 26.00 35.51
N THR A 74 -19.73 25.60 34.98
CA THR A 74 -20.85 25.22 35.87
C THR A 74 -21.96 24.33 35.28
N SER A 75 -21.80 23.76 34.09
CA SER A 75 -22.79 22.79 33.56
C SER A 75 -22.14 21.78 32.61
N VAL A 76 -22.19 20.50 32.98
CA VAL A 76 -21.73 19.39 32.12
C VAL A 76 -22.84 19.07 31.13
N THR A 77 -22.80 19.66 29.94
CA THR A 77 -23.62 19.18 28.81
C THR A 77 -22.97 17.90 28.28
N VAL A 78 -23.42 16.76 28.78
CA VAL A 78 -23.07 15.43 28.26
C VAL A 78 -23.52 15.38 26.80
N THR A 79 -22.59 15.61 25.88
CA THR A 79 -22.87 15.60 24.44
C THR A 79 -21.97 14.55 23.82
N ASP A 80 -22.58 13.42 23.44
CA ASP A 80 -21.91 12.40 22.66
C ASP A 80 -21.27 13.03 21.42
N THR A 81 -19.97 12.82 21.22
CA THR A 81 -19.27 13.38 20.06
C THR A 81 -19.27 12.35 18.94
N GLU A 82 -20.08 12.61 17.90
CA GLU A 82 -20.01 11.85 16.65
C GLU A 82 -18.74 12.23 15.87
N CYS A 83 -17.89 11.24 15.66
CA CYS A 83 -16.74 11.30 14.76
C CYS A 83 -16.95 10.33 13.60
N SER A 84 -16.57 10.72 12.38
CA SER A 84 -16.69 9.87 11.19
C SER A 84 -15.31 9.45 10.70
N PHE A 85 -15.09 8.15 10.59
CA PHE A 85 -13.86 7.54 10.09
C PHE A 85 -14.23 6.59 8.96
N PHE A 86 -13.67 6.78 7.75
CA PHE A 86 -14.04 5.97 6.56
C PHE A 86 -15.56 5.86 6.28
N GLY A 87 -16.35 6.87 6.64
CA GLY A 87 -17.82 6.83 6.49
C GLY A 87 -18.53 5.97 7.54
N ALA A 88 -17.80 5.35 8.47
CA ALA A 88 -18.34 4.77 9.68
C ALA A 88 -18.42 5.84 10.77
N LYS A 89 -19.61 5.99 11.37
CA LYS A 89 -19.83 6.87 12.52
C LYS A 89 -19.40 6.16 13.79
N VAL A 90 -18.52 6.79 14.55
CA VAL A 90 -18.11 6.37 15.89
C VAL A 90 -18.59 7.44 16.87
N THR A 91 -19.45 7.02 17.79
CA THR A 91 -19.94 7.87 18.88
C THR A 91 -19.01 7.68 20.08
N ILE A 92 -18.41 8.77 20.55
CA ILE A 92 -17.61 8.76 21.78
C ILE A 92 -18.47 9.30 22.93
N THR A 93 -18.78 8.42 23.88
CA THR A 93 -19.53 8.72 25.11
C THR A 93 -18.60 9.17 26.22
N ASP A 94 -19.06 10.10 27.06
CA ASP A 94 -18.27 10.67 28.16
C ASP A 94 -18.02 9.63 29.27
N PRO A 95 -16.76 9.27 29.60
CA PRO A 95 -16.42 8.32 30.67
C PRO A 95 -16.76 8.82 32.08
N ARG A 96 -17.19 10.08 32.26
CA ARG A 96 -17.69 10.61 33.54
C ARG A 96 -19.15 10.25 33.83
N THR A 97 -19.81 9.56 32.91
CA THR A 97 -21.18 9.06 33.08
C THR A 97 -21.28 7.56 33.42
N GLU A 98 -20.14 6.89 33.60
CA GLU A 98 -20.03 5.55 34.23
C GLU A 98 -19.79 5.62 35.74
#